data_AF-A0AAE0GZ49-F1
#
_entry.id   AF-A0AAE0GZ49-F1
#
_cell.length_a   1.000
_cell.length_b   1.000
_cell.length_c   1.000
_cell.angle_alpha   90.00
_cell.angle_beta   90.00
_cell.angle_gamma   90.00
#
_symmetry.space_group_name_H-M   'P 1'
#
loop_
_entity.id
_entity.type
_entity.pdbx_description
1 polymer ?
#
loop_
_entity_poly.entity_id
_entity_poly.type
_entity_poly.pdbx_seq_one_letter_code
_entity_poly.pdbx_strand_id
1 'polypeptide(L)'
;MGSPSPVVVKCEDGARGRSAFASRDFKAGEVIISEAPLCAVQLSSSRSKLQVCSYCLQPVGTLLSQLKHFAGKANREGKGESALDSLLDDAGFPLVSEADSQLTPIFCCSSGCGEVYCSKTCAGLGLESGHHFLCEPTPSDTPASNIVSSEQPVESLKKYSASNQECFWLAACIIARAACTLK
;
A
#
# COMPACT_ATOMS: atom_id res chain seq x y z
N MET A 1 34.45 -10.37 5.74
CA MET A 1 33.72 -11.66 5.75
C MET A 1 32.58 -11.52 6.72
N GLY A 2 31.32 -11.63 6.26
CA GLY A 2 30.15 -11.52 7.14
C GLY A 2 30.08 -12.70 8.11
N SER A 3 29.54 -12.48 9.31
CA SER A 3 29.22 -13.55 10.25
C SER A 3 28.35 -14.63 9.58
N PRO A 4 28.54 -15.92 9.90
CA PRO A 4 27.71 -16.98 9.34
C PRO A 4 26.23 -16.76 9.70
N SER A 5 25.34 -17.08 8.75
CA SER A 5 23.90 -16.95 8.94
C SER A 5 23.44 -17.74 10.18
N PRO A 6 22.56 -17.18 11.03
CA PRO A 6 21.97 -17.88 12.16
C PRO A 6 21.03 -19.02 11.72
N VAL A 7 20.72 -19.11 10.43
CA VAL A 7 19.83 -20.11 9.83
C VAL A 7 20.48 -20.75 8.61
N VAL A 8 20.32 -22.07 8.47
CA VAL A 8 20.72 -22.85 7.30
C VAL A 8 19.50 -23.46 6.61
N VAL A 9 19.48 -23.45 5.28
CA VAL A 9 18.40 -24.06 4.50
C VAL A 9 18.78 -25.50 4.16
N LYS A 10 17.92 -26.46 4.48
CA LYS A 10 18.09 -27.88 4.10
C LYS A 10 16.85 -28.37 3.35
N CYS A 11 17.01 -29.41 2.54
CA CYS A 11 15.89 -30.11 1.90
C CYS A 11 15.66 -31.41 2.65
N GLU A 12 14.45 -31.62 3.17
CA GLU A 12 14.06 -32.93 3.73
C GLU A 12 13.57 -33.88 2.63
N ASP A 13 13.60 -35.19 2.89
CA ASP A 13 13.35 -36.31 1.98
C ASP A 13 11.91 -36.36 1.42
N GLY A 14 11.55 -35.37 0.60
CA GLY A 14 10.40 -35.39 -0.31
C GLY A 14 9.06 -34.88 0.25
N ALA A 15 8.86 -34.81 1.57
CA ALA A 15 7.55 -34.44 2.13
C ALA A 15 7.32 -32.92 2.27
N ARG A 16 8.38 -32.13 2.51
CA ARG A 16 8.25 -30.72 2.93
C ARG A 16 9.08 -29.71 2.13
N GLY A 17 9.91 -30.17 1.18
CA GLY A 17 10.77 -29.29 0.37
C GLY A 17 11.88 -28.61 1.19
N ARG A 18 12.23 -27.37 0.84
CA ARG A 18 13.29 -26.58 1.49
C ARG A 18 12.77 -25.95 2.78
N SER A 19 13.50 -26.16 3.87
CA SER A 19 13.17 -25.64 5.20
C SER A 19 14.36 -24.94 5.85
N ALA A 20 14.08 -23.96 6.70
CA ALA A 20 15.05 -23.23 7.50
C ALA A 20 15.31 -23.94 8.84
N PHE A 21 16.58 -24.12 9.19
CA PHE A 21 17.03 -24.75 10.44
C PHE A 21 17.97 -23.80 11.19
N ALA A 22 17.89 -23.80 12.52
CA ALA A 22 18.83 -23.08 13.37
C ALA A 22 20.27 -23.60 13.16
N SER A 23 21.24 -22.68 13.01
CA SER A 23 22.68 -23.04 12.97
C SER A 23 23.34 -23.03 14.35
N ARG A 24 22.63 -22.52 15.36
CA ARG A 24 23.03 -22.45 16.78
C ARG A 24 21.79 -22.31 17.66
N ASP A 25 21.99 -22.35 18.97
CA ASP A 25 20.94 -22.05 19.95
C ASP A 25 20.59 -20.55 19.98
N PHE A 26 19.32 -20.25 20.26
CA PHE A 26 18.80 -18.89 20.45
C PHE A 26 18.19 -18.72 21.83
N LYS A 27 18.28 -17.51 22.38
CA LYS A 27 17.56 -17.14 23.60
C LYS A 27 16.14 -16.68 23.26
N ALA A 28 15.20 -16.84 24.20
CA ALA A 28 13.86 -16.30 24.05
C ALA A 28 13.92 -14.77 23.84
N GLY A 29 13.19 -14.27 22.84
CA GLY A 29 13.18 -12.86 22.46
C GLY A 29 14.31 -12.43 21.51
N GLU A 30 15.23 -13.33 21.15
CA GLU A 30 16.29 -13.04 20.19
C GLU A 30 15.74 -12.97 18.75
N VAL A 31 16.15 -11.94 18.00
CA VAL A 31 15.80 -11.80 16.57
C VAL A 31 16.65 -12.75 15.75
N ILE A 32 16.00 -13.73 15.12
CA ILE A 32 16.66 -14.75 14.29
C ILE A 32 16.94 -14.21 12.88
N ILE A 33 15.91 -13.67 12.22
CA ILE A 33 15.98 -13.05 10.89
C ILE A 33 15.11 -11.80 10.92
N SER A 34 15.57 -10.73 10.27
CA SER A 34 14.77 -9.55 9.93
C SER A 34 15.09 -9.18 8.50
N GLU A 35 14.07 -9.07 7.66
CA GLU A 35 14.20 -8.67 6.27
C GLU A 35 13.09 -7.70 5.86
N ALA A 36 13.37 -6.86 4.87
CA ALA A 36 12.35 -6.04 4.25
C ALA A 36 11.55 -6.91 3.25
N PRO A 37 10.22 -6.73 3.16
CA PRO A 37 9.44 -7.46 2.17
C PRO A 37 9.90 -7.10 0.76
N LEU A 38 9.93 -8.10 -0.14
CA LEU A 38 10.19 -7.85 -1.55
C LEU A 38 9.16 -6.87 -2.14
N CYS A 39 7.88 -7.10 -1.83
CA CYS A 39 6.80 -6.20 -2.14
C CYS A 39 5.72 -6.32 -1.07
N ALA A 40 5.05 -5.22 -0.77
CA ALA A 40 3.90 -5.19 0.11
C ALA A 40 2.82 -4.33 -0.56
N VAL A 41 1.58 -4.82 -0.56
CA VAL A 41 0.44 -4.09 -1.10
C VAL A 41 -0.67 -4.05 -0.06
N GLN A 42 -1.38 -2.92 0.01
CA GLN A 42 -2.56 -2.83 0.84
C GLN A 42 -3.71 -3.58 0.15
N LEU A 43 -4.37 -4.49 0.88
CA LEU A 43 -5.56 -5.19 0.40
C LEU A 43 -6.69 -4.19 0.09
N SER A 44 -7.52 -4.45 -0.93
CA SER A 44 -8.61 -3.55 -1.33
C SER A 44 -9.64 -3.40 -0.22
N SER A 45 -9.90 -4.49 0.52
CA SER A 45 -10.76 -4.50 1.71
C SER A 45 -10.23 -3.67 2.88
N SER A 46 -8.92 -3.44 2.94
CA SER A 46 -8.27 -2.58 3.93
C SER A 46 -8.18 -1.14 3.43
N ARG A 47 -7.99 -0.94 2.12
CA ARG A 47 -7.97 0.37 1.46
C ARG A 47 -9.31 1.09 1.54
N SER A 48 -10.40 0.40 1.85
CA SER A 48 -11.68 1.03 2.17
C SER A 48 -11.77 1.57 3.60
N LYS A 49 -10.93 1.08 4.51
CA LYS A 49 -11.01 1.37 5.94
C LYS A 49 -9.90 2.30 6.42
N LEU A 50 -8.75 2.25 5.76
CA LEU A 50 -7.54 2.97 6.16
C LEU A 50 -6.81 3.45 4.91
N GLN A 51 -6.44 4.72 4.87
CA GLN A 51 -5.56 5.24 3.84
C GLN A 51 -4.11 5.17 4.33
N VAL A 52 -3.25 4.48 3.60
CA VAL A 52 -1.85 4.27 3.97
C VAL A 52 -0.92 4.70 2.84
N CYS A 53 0.35 4.91 3.16
CA CYS A 53 1.39 5.11 2.17
C CYS A 53 1.54 3.86 1.29
N SER A 54 1.51 4.04 -0.03
CA SER A 54 1.64 2.96 -1.01
C SER A 54 3.01 2.27 -1.03
N TYR A 55 4.00 2.79 -0.29
CA TYR A 55 5.33 2.19 -0.15
C TYR A 55 5.55 1.51 1.21
N CYS A 56 5.40 2.25 2.31
CA CYS A 56 5.70 1.74 3.66
C CYS A 56 4.47 1.28 4.46
N LEU A 57 3.26 1.42 3.91
CA LEU A 57 1.99 1.05 4.53
C LEU A 57 1.68 1.75 5.86
N GLN A 58 2.40 2.82 6.21
CA GLN A 58 2.06 3.67 7.35
C GLN A 58 0.79 4.48 7.07
N PRO A 59 -0.12 4.66 8.06
CA PRO A 59 -1.27 5.55 7.93
C PRO A 59 -0.88 6.98 7.57
N VAL A 60 -1.61 7.61 6.65
CA VAL A 60 -1.34 9.00 6.20
C VAL A 60 -2.44 9.98 6.60
N GLY A 61 -2.18 11.28 6.50
CA GLY A 61 -3.09 12.35 6.87
C GLY A 61 -3.22 12.54 8.38
N THR A 62 -4.46 12.73 8.83
CA THR A 62 -4.85 12.92 10.23
C THR A 62 -5.89 11.88 10.64
N LEU A 63 -6.10 11.69 11.94
CA LEU A 63 -7.20 10.88 12.46
C LEU A 63 -8.56 11.28 11.88
N LEU A 64 -8.79 12.58 11.71
CA LEU A 64 -9.97 13.14 11.05
C LEU A 64 -10.11 12.67 9.61
N SER A 65 -9.04 12.80 8.82
CA SER A 65 -9.06 12.35 7.43
C SER A 65 -9.29 10.84 7.31
N GLN A 66 -8.79 10.05 8.27
CA GLN A 66 -9.01 8.60 8.32
C GLN A 66 -10.46 8.25 8.67
N LEU A 67 -11.07 8.93 9.64
CA LEU A 67 -12.50 8.75 9.93
C LEU A 67 -13.36 9.13 8.73
N LYS A 68 -13.05 10.26 8.07
CA LYS A 68 -13.76 10.67 6.84
C LYS A 68 -13.59 9.64 5.73
N HIS A 69 -12.39 9.08 5.54
CA HIS A 69 -12.13 8.01 4.58
C HIS A 69 -12.94 6.74 4.88
N PHE A 70 -12.97 6.33 6.15
CA PHE A 70 -13.74 5.19 6.62
C PHE A 70 -15.25 5.39 6.43
N ALA A 71 -15.79 6.54 6.86
CA ALA A 71 -17.22 6.85 6.79
C ALA A 71 -17.70 7.13 5.36
N GLY A 72 -16.90 7.85 4.54
CA GLY A 72 -17.25 8.20 3.17
C GLY A 72 -17.39 6.98 2.25
N LYS A 73 -16.71 5.88 2.55
CA LYS A 73 -16.91 4.61 1.83
C LYS A 73 -18.07 3.77 2.37
N ALA A 74 -18.40 3.88 3.67
CA ALA A 74 -19.61 3.28 4.23
C ALA A 74 -20.89 3.92 3.65
N ASN A 75 -20.86 5.23 3.37
CA ASN A 75 -21.99 5.96 2.78
C ASN A 75 -22.14 5.81 1.25
N ARG A 76 -21.27 5.09 0.53
CA ARG A 76 -21.48 4.86 -0.91
C ARG A 76 -22.69 3.96 -1.23
N GLU A 77 -23.31 3.37 -0.20
CA GLU A 77 -24.59 2.68 -0.29
C GLU A 77 -25.81 3.58 0.02
N GLY A 78 -25.61 4.86 0.39
CA GLY A 78 -26.69 5.81 0.71
C GLY A 78 -26.29 7.28 0.50
N LYS A 79 -26.94 7.96 -0.46
CA LYS A 79 -26.76 9.39 -0.76
C LYS A 79 -27.20 10.27 0.42
N GLY A 80 -26.31 10.54 1.36
CA GLY A 80 -26.50 11.55 2.41
C GLY A 80 -25.19 12.23 2.75
N GLU A 81 -25.24 13.54 3.05
CA GLU A 81 -24.17 14.24 3.75
C GLU A 81 -23.68 13.38 4.91
N SER A 82 -22.36 13.25 5.07
CA SER A 82 -21.85 12.31 6.06
C SER A 82 -22.27 12.82 7.44
N ALA A 83 -23.01 12.01 8.21
CA ALA A 83 -23.35 12.32 9.61
C ALA A 83 -22.09 12.68 10.42
N LEU A 84 -20.93 12.24 9.95
CA LEU A 84 -19.61 12.56 10.47
C LEU A 84 -19.23 14.04 10.26
N ASP A 85 -19.52 14.67 9.11
CA ASP A 85 -19.23 16.10 8.91
C ASP A 85 -20.06 16.96 9.90
N SER A 86 -21.35 16.66 10.09
CA SER A 86 -22.19 17.32 11.10
C SER A 86 -21.72 17.08 12.54
N LEU A 87 -21.09 15.95 12.85
CA LEU A 87 -20.53 15.65 14.18
C LEU A 87 -19.20 16.35 14.46
N LEU A 88 -18.46 16.72 13.41
CA LEU A 88 -17.12 17.28 13.52
C LEU A 88 -17.10 18.80 13.44
N ASP A 89 -18.12 19.42 12.83
CA ASP A 89 -18.24 20.88 12.69
C ASP A 89 -18.47 21.60 14.03
N ASP A 90 -19.01 20.92 15.06
CA ASP A 90 -19.40 21.54 16.33
C ASP A 90 -18.33 21.52 17.44
N ALA A 91 -17.22 20.77 17.34
CA ALA A 91 -16.23 20.69 18.44
C ALA A 91 -14.79 20.27 18.09
N GLY A 92 -14.46 19.91 16.85
CA GLY A 92 -13.22 19.17 16.58
C GLY A 92 -13.23 17.80 17.28
N PHE A 93 -12.10 17.08 17.34
CA PHE A 93 -12.01 15.86 18.14
C PHE A 93 -11.96 16.22 19.63
N PRO A 94 -13.00 15.96 20.43
CA PRO A 94 -13.06 16.45 21.81
C PRO A 94 -12.00 15.82 22.74
N LEU A 95 -11.29 14.79 22.26
CA LEU A 95 -10.43 13.91 23.05
C LEU A 95 -8.98 13.83 22.53
N VAL A 96 -8.64 14.51 21.43
CA VAL A 96 -7.30 14.43 20.82
C VAL A 96 -6.85 15.82 20.42
N SER A 97 -5.64 16.21 20.83
CA SER A 97 -5.07 17.49 20.41
C SER A 97 -4.80 17.51 18.90
N GLU A 98 -4.69 18.70 18.30
CA GLU A 98 -4.35 18.81 16.88
C GLU A 98 -3.03 18.10 16.55
N ALA A 99 -2.03 18.22 17.43
CA ALA A 99 -0.72 17.57 17.26
C ALA A 99 -0.83 16.05 17.31
N ASP A 100 -1.58 15.49 18.26
CA ASP A 100 -1.78 14.05 18.41
C ASP A 100 -2.69 13.46 17.32
N SER A 101 -3.43 14.33 16.61
CA SER A 101 -4.26 13.93 15.47
C SER A 101 -3.47 13.76 14.17
N GLN A 102 -2.24 14.27 14.11
CA GLN A 102 -1.37 14.17 12.92
C GLN A 102 -0.75 12.77 12.85
N LEU A 103 -0.91 12.11 11.71
CA LEU A 103 -0.24 10.84 11.41
C LEU A 103 1.02 11.17 10.60
N THR A 104 1.02 10.87 9.31
CA THR A 104 2.09 11.31 8.40
C THR A 104 1.51 12.20 7.29
N PRO A 105 2.28 13.13 6.70
CA PRO A 105 1.79 13.94 5.59
C PRO A 105 1.28 13.12 4.40
N ILE A 106 0.49 13.74 3.51
CA ILE A 106 0.02 13.12 2.27
C ILE A 106 0.75 13.74 1.08
N PHE A 107 1.39 12.89 0.27
CA PHE A 107 1.95 13.24 -1.03
C PHE A 107 1.27 12.38 -2.09
N CYS A 108 0.56 13.01 -3.03
CA CYS A 108 -0.08 12.29 -4.13
C CYS A 108 0.95 11.94 -5.23
N CYS A 109 0.68 10.85 -5.96
CA CYS A 109 1.40 10.60 -7.22
C CYS A 109 1.23 11.78 -8.19
N SER A 110 2.34 12.19 -8.83
CA SER A 110 2.37 13.31 -9.78
C SER A 110 1.49 13.09 -11.01
N SER A 111 1.22 11.83 -11.36
CA SER A 111 0.37 11.47 -12.50
C SER A 111 -1.13 11.41 -12.15
N GLY A 112 -1.51 11.68 -10.89
CA GLY A 112 -2.91 11.69 -10.46
C GLY A 112 -3.57 10.32 -10.31
N CYS A 113 -2.81 9.21 -10.36
CA CYS A 113 -3.35 7.84 -10.35
C CYS A 113 -4.03 7.38 -9.03
N GLY A 114 -4.12 8.26 -8.03
CA GLY A 114 -4.76 8.00 -6.73
C GLY A 114 -3.90 7.26 -5.69
N GLU A 115 -2.64 6.93 -6.00
CA GLU A 115 -1.68 6.46 -4.99
C GLU A 115 -1.15 7.64 -4.15
N VAL A 116 -0.90 7.38 -2.86
CA VAL A 116 -0.48 8.38 -1.88
C VAL A 116 0.73 7.89 -1.07
N TYR A 117 1.56 8.82 -0.63
CA TYR A 117 2.81 8.54 0.07
C TYR A 117 2.94 9.42 1.32
N CYS A 118 3.64 8.91 2.34
CA CYS A 118 3.87 9.67 3.58
C CYS A 118 4.97 10.74 3.45
N SER A 119 5.80 10.65 2.40
CA SER A 119 6.94 11.52 2.17
C SER A 119 7.35 11.55 0.70
N LYS A 120 8.09 12.59 0.29
CA LYS A 120 8.75 12.64 -1.03
C LYS A 120 9.71 11.46 -1.22
N THR A 121 10.40 11.04 -0.17
CA THR A 121 11.27 9.86 -0.19
C THR A 121 10.50 8.58 -0.51
N CYS A 122 9.36 8.35 0.15
CA CYS A 122 8.52 7.19 -0.17
C CYS A 122 7.91 7.26 -1.58
N ALA A 123 7.57 8.45 -2.07
CA ALA A 123 7.13 8.63 -3.45
C ALA A 123 8.23 8.28 -4.46
N GLY A 124 9.47 8.75 -4.22
CA GLY A 124 10.64 8.42 -5.03
C GLY A 124 10.97 6.93 -5.01
N LEU A 125 11.02 6.33 -3.82
CA LEU A 125 11.26 4.88 -3.67
C LEU A 125 10.15 4.05 -4.31
N GLY A 126 8.89 4.49 -4.24
CA GLY A 126 7.77 3.86 -4.94
C GLY A 126 7.98 3.87 -6.45
N LEU A 127 8.39 5.02 -7.00
CA LEU A 127 8.72 5.17 -8.42
C LEU A 127 9.87 4.23 -8.83
N GLU A 128 10.98 4.27 -8.11
CA GLU A 128 12.16 3.42 -8.33
C GLU A 128 11.83 1.92 -8.19
N SER A 129 10.89 1.57 -7.32
CA SER A 129 10.42 0.19 -7.10
C SER A 129 9.38 -0.28 -8.12
N GLY A 130 9.13 0.49 -9.19
CA GLY A 130 8.30 0.06 -10.32
C GLY A 130 6.88 0.62 -10.34
N HIS A 131 6.53 1.59 -9.49
CA HIS A 131 5.21 2.23 -9.55
C HIS A 131 4.88 2.77 -10.95
N HIS A 132 5.87 3.30 -11.68
CA HIS A 132 5.65 3.84 -13.03
C HIS A 132 5.13 2.81 -14.04
N PHE A 133 5.38 1.51 -13.85
CA PHE A 133 4.83 0.45 -14.69
C PHE A 133 3.34 0.18 -14.43
N LEU A 134 2.87 0.53 -13.23
CA LEU A 134 1.51 0.31 -12.74
C LEU A 134 0.79 1.63 -12.44
N CYS A 135 1.32 2.73 -12.96
CA CYS A 135 0.78 4.06 -12.80
C CYS A 135 0.02 4.42 -14.07
N GLU A 136 -1.29 4.54 -13.94
CA GLU A 136 -2.16 4.99 -15.02
C GLU A 136 -2.63 6.41 -14.70
N PRO A 137 -2.25 7.41 -15.51
CA PRO A 137 -2.65 8.79 -15.27
C PRO A 137 -4.17 8.92 -15.36
N THR A 138 -4.78 9.60 -14.40
CA THR A 138 -6.15 10.07 -14.60
C THR A 138 -6.11 11.20 -15.62
N PRO A 139 -6.98 11.23 -16.64
CA PRO A 139 -7.08 12.38 -17.50
C PRO A 139 -7.41 13.59 -16.63
N SER A 140 -6.51 14.57 -16.60
CA SER A 140 -6.80 15.90 -16.06
C SER A 140 -8.01 16.47 -16.81
N ASP A 141 -8.73 17.42 -16.18
CA ASP A 141 -9.90 18.15 -16.74
C ASP A 141 -9.61 18.97 -18.04
N THR A 142 -8.57 18.63 -18.78
CA THR A 142 -8.34 19.05 -20.15
C THR A 142 -9.38 18.44 -21.09
N PRO A 143 -10.02 19.25 -21.97
CA PRO A 143 -11.01 18.75 -22.91
C PRO A 143 -10.38 17.71 -23.83
N ALA A 144 -11.06 16.58 -23.95
CA ALA A 144 -10.70 15.37 -24.67
C ALA A 144 -9.87 15.63 -25.95
N SER A 145 -8.55 15.47 -25.87
CA SER A 145 -7.77 15.10 -27.04
C SER A 145 -7.97 13.60 -27.28
N ASN A 146 -9.08 13.28 -27.96
CA ASN A 146 -9.31 12.13 -28.84
C ASN A 146 -8.39 10.88 -28.70
N ILE A 147 -8.26 10.31 -27.50
CA ILE A 147 -7.77 8.94 -27.31
C ILE A 147 -8.53 8.33 -26.14
N VAL A 148 -9.74 7.84 -26.38
CA VAL A 148 -10.41 6.89 -25.47
C VAL A 148 -11.05 5.81 -26.31
N SER A 149 -10.35 4.67 -26.43
CA SER A 149 -10.91 3.35 -26.75
C SER A 149 -9.91 2.21 -26.56
N SER A 150 -8.70 2.44 -26.04
CA SER A 150 -7.85 1.33 -25.58
C SER A 150 -8.17 1.06 -24.11
N GLU A 151 -8.54 -0.18 -23.79
CA GLU A 151 -8.67 -0.66 -22.42
C GLU A 151 -7.48 -0.17 -21.58
N GLN A 152 -7.77 0.47 -20.46
CA GLN A 152 -6.81 0.93 -19.46
C GLN A 152 -6.26 -0.33 -18.73
N PRO A 153 -5.13 -0.92 -19.15
CA PRO A 153 -4.83 -2.32 -18.79
C PRO A 153 -4.56 -2.48 -17.29
N VAL A 154 -3.99 -1.44 -16.67
CA VAL A 154 -3.70 -1.42 -15.24
C VAL A 154 -4.99 -1.26 -14.43
N GLU A 155 -5.89 -0.37 -14.85
CA GLU A 155 -7.21 -0.23 -14.22
C GLU A 155 -8.03 -1.53 -14.31
N SER A 156 -8.05 -2.17 -15.48
CA SER A 156 -8.69 -3.48 -15.68
C SER A 156 -8.09 -4.55 -14.77
N LEU A 157 -6.76 -4.59 -14.64
CA LEU A 157 -6.07 -5.50 -13.73
C LEU A 157 -6.41 -5.22 -12.26
N LYS A 158 -6.45 -3.95 -11.84
CA LYS A 158 -6.84 -3.57 -10.46
C LYS A 158 -8.26 -4.03 -10.15
N LYS A 159 -9.21 -3.78 -11.05
CA LYS A 159 -10.61 -4.23 -10.91
C LYS A 159 -10.71 -5.75 -10.84
N TYR A 160 -10.04 -6.45 -11.75
CA TYR A 160 -10.05 -7.92 -11.77
C TYR A 160 -9.45 -8.51 -10.48
N SER A 161 -8.33 -7.97 -10.02
CA SER A 161 -7.66 -8.42 -8.79
C SER A 161 -8.54 -8.23 -7.56
N ALA A 162 -9.22 -7.08 -7.46
CA ALA A 162 -10.13 -6.79 -6.35
C ALA A 162 -11.37 -7.70 -6.32
N SER A 163 -11.89 -8.12 -7.48
CA SER A 163 -13.09 -8.97 -7.58
C SER A 163 -12.81 -10.47 -7.50
N ASN A 164 -11.57 -10.91 -7.76
CA ASN A 164 -11.21 -12.32 -7.84
C ASN A 164 -10.20 -12.72 -6.76
N GLN A 165 -8.95 -12.28 -6.92
CA GLN A 165 -7.85 -12.58 -6.02
C GLN A 165 -6.82 -11.45 -6.03
N GLU A 166 -6.56 -10.86 -4.87
CA GLU A 166 -5.63 -9.72 -4.75
C GLU A 166 -4.15 -10.12 -4.92
N CYS A 167 -3.86 -11.42 -4.88
CA CYS A 167 -2.52 -11.92 -5.19
C CYS A 167 -2.10 -11.61 -6.63
N PHE A 168 -3.04 -11.40 -7.56
CA PHE A 168 -2.73 -10.92 -8.91
C PHE A 168 -2.15 -9.51 -8.92
N TRP A 169 -2.66 -8.63 -8.05
CA TRP A 169 -2.10 -7.29 -7.89
C TRP A 169 -0.71 -7.34 -7.25
N LEU A 170 -0.53 -8.17 -6.22
CA LEU A 170 0.79 -8.39 -5.63
C LEU A 170 1.80 -8.94 -6.65
N ALA A 171 1.40 -9.91 -7.48
CA ALA A 171 2.23 -10.46 -8.54
C ALA A 171 2.65 -9.39 -9.56
N ALA A 172 1.73 -8.50 -9.95
CA ALA A 172 2.03 -7.37 -10.82
C ALA A 172 3.06 -6.43 -10.19
N CYS A 173 2.93 -6.10 -8.90
CA CYS A 173 3.91 -5.29 -8.19
C CYS A 173 5.28 -5.96 -8.08
N ILE A 174 5.33 -7.29 -7.89
CA ILE A 174 6.60 -8.05 -7.89
C ILE A 174 7.27 -7.99 -9.26
N ILE A 175 6.51 -8.19 -10.35
CA ILE A 175 7.04 -8.12 -11.73
C ILE A 175 7.58 -6.72 -12.03
N ALA A 176 6.81 -5.68 -11.69
CA ALA A 176 7.22 -4.29 -11.87
C ALA A 176 8.53 -3.97 -11.12
N ARG A 177 8.66 -4.44 -9.88
CA ARG A 177 9.89 -4.29 -9.10
C ARG A 177 11.05 -5.06 -9.69
N ALA A 178 10.83 -6.30 -10.11
CA ALA A 178 11.86 -7.12 -10.74
C ALA A 178 12.41 -6.45 -12.02
N ALA A 179 11.54 -5.86 -12.83
CA ALA A 179 11.93 -5.11 -14.02
C ALA A 179 12.81 -3.89 -13.72
N CYS A 180 12.70 -3.30 -12.53
CA CYS A 180 13.61 -2.23 -12.09
C CYS A 180 14.97 -2.77 -11.64
N THR A 181 15.03 -3.97 -11.06
CA THR A 181 16.26 -4.55 -10.50
C THR A 181 17.12 -5.33 -11.49
N LEU A 182 16.56 -5.79 -12.61
CA LEU A 182 17.24 -6.63 -13.61
C LEU A 182 17.97 -5.81 -14.70
N LYS A 183 18.34 -4.56 -14.38
CA LYS A 183 19.11 -3.68 -15.29
C LYS A 183 20.61 -3.88 -15.15
#